data_AF-A0A8T6H963-F1
#
_entry.id   AF-A0A8T6H963-F1
#
_cell.length_a   1.000
_cell.length_b   1.000
_cell.length_c   1.000
_cell.angle_alpha   90.00
_cell.angle_beta   90.00
_cell.angle_gamma   90.00
#
_symmetry.space_group_name_H-M   'P 1'
#
loop_
_entity.id
_entity.type
_entity.pdbx_description
1 polymer ?
#
loop_
_entity_poly.entity_id
_entity_poly.type
_entity_poly.pdbx_seq_one_letter_code
_entity_poly.pdbx_strand_id
1 'polypeptide(L)'
;MKLLSVNIARPRSVTFDGRTYATGIDKSALAGPVWLGVLNLAGDGQGDLKNHGGQYQAVYCYPHEHYAYWRERLSRDEFAFGQFGENFTTLGLLERDVCIGDTLRISGALIQVTQPRVPCYKLANKLGIPGFDKTFLQANRSGFYAQVLEEGEVAAGDPIERLSRDPVGMSVAEVNAALLLDKEPTAIQRALRLTALSPEWRARFEKLLTRA
;
A
#
# COMPACT_ATOMS: atom_id res chain seq x y z
N MET A 1 -9.17 8.02 12.82
CA MET A 1 -8.50 6.78 12.34
C MET A 1 -7.24 6.60 13.17
N LYS A 2 -6.54 5.46 13.11
CA LYS A 2 -5.38 5.21 13.99
C LYS A 2 -4.27 4.42 13.30
N LEU A 3 -3.02 4.74 13.61
CA LEU A 3 -1.86 3.94 13.25
C LEU A 3 -1.65 2.87 14.34
N LEU A 4 -1.91 1.60 14.03
CA LEU A 4 -1.77 0.51 15.00
C LEU A 4 -0.34 0.00 15.11
N SER A 5 0.40 0.05 14.00
CA SER A 5 1.78 -0.42 13.96
C SER A 5 2.59 0.29 12.88
N VAL A 6 3.85 0.58 13.21
CA VAL A 6 4.89 0.93 12.26
C VAL A 6 5.77 -0.30 12.09
N ASN A 7 5.83 -0.82 10.87
CA ASN A 7 6.59 -2.00 10.54
C ASN A 7 7.72 -1.64 9.57
N ILE A 8 8.92 -2.14 9.86
CA ILE A 8 10.10 -1.95 9.00
C ILE A 8 10.79 -3.29 8.77
N ALA A 9 11.57 -3.38 7.70
CA ALA A 9 12.46 -4.50 7.43
C ALA A 9 13.82 -3.99 6.96
N ARG A 10 14.90 -4.57 7.47
CA ARG A 10 16.20 -4.49 6.78
C ARG A 10 16.17 -5.49 5.62
N PRO A 11 16.53 -5.11 4.39
CA PRO A 11 16.51 -6.02 3.25
C PRO A 11 17.36 -7.24 3.54
N ARG A 12 16.80 -8.42 3.29
CA ARG A 12 17.54 -9.68 3.34
C ARG A 12 17.47 -10.39 1.99
N SER A 13 18.54 -11.09 1.64
CA SER A 13 18.55 -11.97 0.48
C SER A 13 17.75 -13.22 0.80
N VAL A 14 16.77 -13.54 -0.05
CA VAL A 14 15.97 -14.76 0.06
C VAL A 14 16.12 -15.57 -1.23
N THR A 15 16.31 -16.88 -1.09
CA THR A 15 16.33 -17.82 -2.20
C THR A 15 14.98 -18.50 -2.30
N PHE A 16 14.31 -18.36 -3.45
CA PHE A 16 13.07 -19.05 -3.75
C PHE A 16 13.15 -19.60 -5.18
N ASP A 17 12.81 -20.88 -5.37
CA ASP A 17 12.83 -21.55 -6.67
C ASP A 17 14.18 -21.39 -7.42
N GLY A 18 15.29 -21.57 -6.69
CA GLY A 18 16.65 -21.45 -7.23
C GLY A 18 17.11 -20.02 -7.56
N ARG A 19 16.29 -18.99 -7.31
CA ARG A 19 16.63 -17.58 -7.55
C ARG A 19 16.81 -16.81 -6.25
N THR A 20 17.90 -16.06 -6.13
CA THR A 20 18.17 -15.17 -5.00
C THR A 20 17.76 -13.74 -5.35
N TYR A 21 16.95 -13.11 -4.48
CA TYR A 21 16.60 -11.70 -4.60
C TYR A 21 16.55 -11.02 -3.22
N ALA A 22 16.82 -9.72 -3.19
CA ALA A 22 16.65 -8.91 -2.00
C ALA A 22 15.16 -8.57 -1.78
N THR A 23 14.69 -8.69 -0.54
CA THR A 23 13.31 -8.35 -0.17
C THR A 23 13.24 -7.71 1.20
N GLY A 24 12.40 -6.67 1.33
CA GLY A 24 12.00 -6.03 2.58
C GLY A 24 10.55 -6.35 2.95
N ILE A 25 10.00 -7.47 2.44
CA ILE A 25 8.61 -7.86 2.70
C ILE A 25 8.42 -8.39 4.12
N ASP A 26 9.47 -8.90 4.76
CA ASP A 26 9.44 -9.43 6.12
C ASP A 26 9.54 -8.30 7.15
N LYS A 27 8.54 -7.43 7.15
CA LYS A 27 8.42 -6.35 8.11
C LYS A 27 8.00 -6.87 9.47
N SER A 28 8.59 -6.29 10.50
CA SER A 28 8.24 -6.51 11.90
C SER A 28 7.88 -5.17 12.54
N ALA A 29 6.93 -5.21 13.48
CA ALA A 29 6.58 -4.04 14.28
C ALA A 29 7.82 -3.48 14.99
N LEU A 30 8.03 -2.18 14.88
CA LEU A 30 9.07 -1.45 15.58
C LEU A 30 8.46 -0.73 16.80
N ALA A 31 9.15 -0.80 17.93
CA ALA A 31 8.78 -0.05 19.12
C ALA A 31 9.31 1.38 19.05
N GLY A 32 8.48 2.34 19.48
CA GLY A 32 8.84 3.75 19.59
C GLY A 32 8.67 4.56 18.29
N PRO A 33 8.96 5.86 18.35
CA PRO A 33 8.87 6.75 17.19
C PRO A 33 9.88 6.43 16.09
N VAL A 34 9.48 6.68 14.85
CA VAL A 34 10.28 6.46 13.64
C VAL A 34 10.18 7.69 12.76
N TRP A 35 11.31 8.16 12.23
CA TRP A 35 11.31 9.25 11.25
C TRP A 35 10.75 8.77 9.91
N LEU A 36 9.71 9.45 9.42
CA LEU A 36 9.17 9.27 8.08
C LEU A 36 9.76 10.34 7.14
N GLY A 37 10.72 9.93 6.32
CA GLY A 37 11.32 10.79 5.29
C GLY A 37 10.60 10.68 3.95
N VAL A 38 10.94 11.58 3.02
CA VAL A 38 10.32 11.68 1.68
C VAL A 38 10.28 10.35 0.91
N LEU A 39 11.29 9.49 1.11
CA LEU A 39 11.43 8.25 0.34
C LEU A 39 11.04 6.99 1.12
N ASN A 40 11.20 6.99 2.44
CA ASN A 40 10.86 5.83 3.29
C ASN A 40 10.92 6.18 4.80
N LEU A 41 10.50 5.23 5.62
CA LEU A 41 10.81 5.20 7.06
C LEU A 41 12.30 4.96 7.32
N ALA A 42 12.85 5.66 8.32
CA ALA A 42 14.20 5.42 8.78
C ALA A 42 14.40 3.96 9.22
N GLY A 43 15.43 3.32 8.67
CA GLY A 43 15.76 1.92 8.96
C GLY A 43 15.00 0.87 8.14
N ASP A 44 13.97 1.26 7.36
CA ASP A 44 13.31 0.38 6.39
C ASP A 44 14.07 0.41 5.06
N GLY A 45 14.44 -0.77 4.54
CA GLY A 45 15.10 -0.85 3.24
C GLY A 45 14.17 -1.39 2.16
N GLN A 46 14.22 -0.72 1.01
CA GLN A 46 13.52 -1.12 -0.20
C GLN A 46 14.43 -2.03 -1.03
N GLY A 47 14.20 -3.34 -0.95
CA GLY A 47 15.02 -4.35 -1.65
C GLY A 47 14.87 -4.38 -3.17
N ASP A 48 13.88 -3.67 -3.74
CA ASP A 48 13.58 -3.63 -5.17
C ASP A 48 13.20 -2.21 -5.60
N LEU A 49 14.20 -1.34 -5.74
CA LEU A 49 14.04 0.07 -6.10
C LEU A 49 13.45 0.29 -7.50
N LYS A 50 13.35 -0.75 -8.34
CA LYS A 50 12.76 -0.64 -9.69
C LYS A 50 11.23 -0.74 -9.67
N ASN A 51 10.68 -1.56 -8.77
CA ASN A 51 9.23 -1.86 -8.72
C ASN A 51 8.56 -1.41 -7.41
N HIS A 52 9.35 -1.09 -6.39
CA HIS A 52 8.87 -0.73 -5.08
C HIS A 52 9.63 0.48 -4.54
N GLY A 53 8.86 1.46 -4.03
CA GLY A 53 9.42 2.63 -3.37
C GLY A 53 9.51 3.87 -4.26
N GLY A 54 10.37 4.80 -3.85
CA GLY A 54 10.39 6.15 -4.40
C GLY A 54 9.27 7.05 -3.88
N GLN A 55 9.25 8.31 -4.30
CA GLN A 55 8.39 9.34 -3.70
C GLN A 55 6.90 8.95 -3.66
N TYR A 56 6.38 8.30 -4.70
CA TYR A 56 4.97 7.92 -4.78
C TYR A 56 4.62 6.64 -3.98
N GLN A 57 5.61 5.94 -3.44
CA GLN A 57 5.43 4.69 -2.69
C GLN A 57 6.24 4.71 -1.39
N ALA A 58 6.38 5.89 -0.78
CA ALA A 58 7.19 6.09 0.42
C ALA A 58 6.72 5.20 1.58
N VAL A 59 5.40 5.05 1.76
CA VAL A 59 4.82 4.15 2.76
C VAL A 59 3.66 3.33 2.19
N TYR A 60 3.64 2.05 2.52
CA TYR A 60 2.51 1.16 2.26
C TYR A 60 1.60 1.08 3.49
N CYS A 61 0.34 1.47 3.33
CA CYS A 61 -0.71 1.38 4.35
C CYS A 61 -1.62 0.17 4.07
N TYR A 62 -1.90 -0.60 5.13
CA TYR A 62 -2.82 -1.73 5.03
C TYR A 62 -3.83 -1.73 6.20
N PRO A 63 -5.14 -1.85 5.93
CA PRO A 63 -6.17 -1.85 6.97
C PRO A 63 -6.14 -3.12 7.81
N HIS A 64 -6.15 -2.97 9.13
CA HIS A 64 -6.16 -4.08 10.08
C HIS A 64 -7.46 -4.90 9.99
N GLU A 65 -8.56 -4.28 9.61
CA GLU A 65 -9.86 -4.93 9.42
C GLU A 65 -9.77 -6.13 8.46
N HIS A 66 -8.86 -6.09 7.48
CA HIS A 66 -8.67 -7.20 6.54
C HIS A 66 -7.98 -8.41 7.14
N TYR A 67 -7.33 -8.28 8.31
CA TYR A 67 -6.68 -9.41 8.97
C TYR A 67 -7.71 -10.48 9.34
N ALA A 68 -8.86 -10.08 9.86
CA ALA A 68 -9.95 -11.02 10.20
C ALA A 68 -10.44 -11.77 8.96
N TYR A 69 -10.66 -11.03 7.86
CA TYR A 69 -11.04 -11.62 6.58
C TYR A 69 -10.03 -12.66 6.10
N TRP A 70 -8.73 -12.37 6.17
CA TRP A 70 -7.71 -13.31 5.73
C TRP A 70 -7.56 -14.51 6.64
N ARG A 71 -7.73 -14.35 7.97
CA ARG A 71 -7.70 -15.48 8.91
C ARG A 71 -8.77 -16.51 8.56
N GLU A 72 -9.98 -16.04 8.34
CA GLU A 72 -11.11 -16.87 7.92
C GLU A 72 -10.87 -17.48 6.53
N ARG A 73 -10.54 -16.64 5.53
CA ARG A 73 -10.41 -17.08 4.14
C ARG A 73 -9.30 -18.11 3.92
N LEU A 74 -8.25 -18.06 4.74
CA LEU A 74 -7.06 -18.91 4.65
C LEU A 74 -6.97 -19.97 5.74
N SER A 75 -7.96 -20.06 6.63
CA SER A 75 -7.96 -20.96 7.79
C SER A 75 -6.63 -20.88 8.58
N ARG A 76 -6.21 -19.65 8.92
CA ARG A 76 -4.97 -19.38 9.66
C ARG A 76 -5.26 -18.53 10.88
N ASP A 77 -4.73 -18.95 12.02
CA ASP A 77 -5.10 -18.35 13.31
C ASP A 77 -4.37 -17.03 13.58
N GLU A 78 -3.15 -16.85 13.08
CA GLU A 78 -2.34 -15.66 13.40
C GLU A 78 -1.73 -14.98 12.18
N PHE A 79 -1.96 -13.67 12.09
CA PHE A 79 -1.22 -12.75 11.25
C PHE A 79 -0.68 -11.62 12.12
N ALA A 80 0.65 -11.46 12.10
CA ALA A 80 1.32 -10.37 12.80
C ALA A 80 1.25 -9.06 12.00
N PHE A 81 1.40 -7.91 12.66
CA PHE A 81 1.51 -6.65 11.94
C PHE A 81 2.69 -6.64 10.97
N GLY A 82 2.50 -6.08 9.77
CA GLY A 82 3.47 -6.18 8.69
C GLY A 82 3.37 -7.46 7.86
N GLN A 83 2.40 -8.35 8.15
CA GLN A 83 2.28 -9.63 7.44
C GLN A 83 2.19 -9.44 5.92
N PHE A 84 1.46 -8.43 5.46
CA PHE A 84 1.24 -8.16 4.04
C PHE A 84 2.34 -7.29 3.43
N GLY A 85 3.38 -6.97 4.22
CA GLY A 85 4.53 -6.16 3.84
C GLY A 85 4.33 -4.66 4.01
N GLU A 86 3.27 -4.26 4.73
CA GLU A 86 2.91 -2.87 4.98
C GLU A 86 3.82 -2.18 5.98
N ASN A 87 4.13 -0.91 5.71
CA ASN A 87 4.82 -0.04 6.65
C ASN A 87 3.85 0.37 7.77
N PHE A 88 2.61 0.70 7.43
CA PHE A 88 1.60 1.14 8.36
C PHE A 88 0.44 0.18 8.41
N THR A 89 0.27 -0.49 9.55
CA THR A 89 -0.97 -1.19 9.86
C THR A 89 -1.95 -0.17 10.44
N THR A 90 -3.05 0.07 9.75
CA THR A 90 -3.98 1.18 10.05
C THR A 90 -5.34 0.69 10.49
N LEU A 91 -6.10 1.53 11.17
CA LEU A 91 -7.49 1.29 11.58
C LEU A 91 -8.40 2.40 11.07
N GLY A 92 -9.49 2.03 10.41
CA GLY A 92 -10.53 2.91 9.86
C GLY A 92 -10.21 3.50 8.48
N LEU A 93 -9.20 2.98 7.78
CA LEU A 93 -8.71 3.48 6.48
C LEU A 93 -8.93 2.47 5.36
N LEU A 94 -10.16 2.02 5.15
CA LEU A 94 -10.48 1.04 4.11
C LEU A 94 -10.42 1.64 2.70
N GLU A 95 -10.10 0.81 1.71
CA GLU A 95 -9.89 1.21 0.30
C GLU A 95 -11.15 1.82 -0.34
N ARG A 96 -12.33 1.47 0.16
CA ARG A 96 -13.61 2.05 -0.27
C ARG A 96 -13.85 3.46 0.28
N ASP A 97 -13.20 3.80 1.38
CA ASP A 97 -13.42 5.04 2.13
C ASP A 97 -12.29 6.06 1.90
N VAL A 98 -11.11 5.58 1.49
CA VAL A 98 -9.92 6.38 1.18
C VAL A 98 -9.85 6.65 -0.32
N CYS A 99 -9.68 7.92 -0.71
CA CYS A 99 -9.53 8.31 -2.11
C CYS A 99 -8.06 8.55 -2.48
N ILE A 100 -7.72 8.32 -3.75
CA ILE A 100 -6.44 8.79 -4.28
C ILE A 100 -6.44 10.32 -4.22
N GLY A 101 -5.38 10.89 -3.66
CA GLY A 101 -5.24 12.32 -3.39
C GLY A 101 -5.70 12.78 -2.01
N ASP A 102 -6.36 11.92 -1.22
CA ASP A 102 -6.63 12.21 0.20
C ASP A 102 -5.31 12.54 0.91
N THR A 103 -5.32 13.59 1.74
CA THR A 103 -4.18 13.98 2.57
C THR A 103 -4.45 13.64 4.03
N LEU A 104 -3.54 12.91 4.65
CA LEU A 104 -3.67 12.34 5.99
C LEU A 104 -2.51 12.82 6.89
N ARG A 105 -2.86 13.43 8.02
CA ARG A 105 -1.92 13.77 9.09
C ARG A 105 -1.77 12.57 10.01
N ILE A 106 -0.53 12.20 10.31
CA ILE A 106 -0.17 11.16 11.28
C ILE A 106 0.82 11.79 12.25
N SER A 107 0.31 12.30 13.38
CA SER A 107 1.13 13.05 14.35
C SER A 107 1.99 14.12 13.66
N GLY A 108 3.31 13.95 13.60
CA GLY A 108 4.25 14.89 13.01
C GLY A 108 4.33 14.89 11.47
N ALA A 109 3.83 13.86 10.79
CA ALA A 109 4.00 13.70 9.35
C ALA A 109 2.70 13.91 8.55
N LEU A 110 2.84 14.38 7.30
CA LEU A 110 1.73 14.54 6.37
C LEU A 110 1.96 13.66 5.14
N ILE A 111 1.00 12.79 4.83
CA ILE A 111 1.07 11.89 3.67
C ILE A 111 -0.11 12.13 2.72
N GLN A 112 0.09 11.83 1.43
CA GLN A 112 -0.96 11.88 0.42
C GLN A 112 -1.07 10.54 -0.30
N VAL A 113 -2.28 10.02 -0.44
CA VAL A 113 -2.54 8.72 -1.09
C VAL A 113 -2.31 8.81 -2.59
N THR A 114 -1.51 7.92 -3.15
CA THR A 114 -1.02 8.02 -4.53
C THR A 114 -1.47 6.90 -5.45
N GLN A 115 -1.64 5.69 -4.93
CA GLN A 115 -2.02 4.53 -5.73
C GLN A 115 -2.44 3.32 -4.87
N PRO A 116 -3.26 2.41 -5.40
CA PRO A 116 -3.44 1.09 -4.82
C PRO A 116 -2.14 0.27 -4.84
N ARG A 117 -2.05 -0.69 -3.92
CA ARG A 117 -0.98 -1.69 -3.92
C ARG A 117 -1.29 -2.79 -4.95
N VAL A 118 -0.37 -3.02 -5.89
CA VAL A 118 -0.49 -4.13 -6.86
C VAL A 118 0.12 -5.41 -6.29
N PRO A 119 -0.62 -6.48 -5.97
CA PRO A 119 -0.02 -7.70 -5.43
C PRO A 119 1.10 -8.24 -6.33
N CYS A 120 2.16 -8.76 -5.71
CA CYS A 120 3.30 -9.36 -6.44
C CYS A 120 3.62 -10.75 -5.88
N TYR A 121 4.36 -11.55 -6.65
CA TYR A 121 4.70 -12.93 -6.30
C TYR A 121 5.43 -13.07 -4.94
N LYS A 122 6.15 -12.02 -4.50
CA LYS A 122 6.84 -12.02 -3.20
C LYS A 122 5.86 -12.19 -2.03
N LEU A 123 4.61 -11.71 -2.14
CA LEU A 123 3.58 -11.89 -1.12
C LEU A 123 3.11 -13.34 -1.05
N ALA A 124 2.89 -13.97 -2.20
CA ALA A 124 2.55 -15.39 -2.27
C ALA A 124 3.65 -16.26 -1.65
N ASN A 125 4.92 -15.94 -1.94
CA ASN A 125 6.07 -16.62 -1.34
C ASN A 125 6.14 -16.43 0.18
N LYS A 126 5.96 -15.20 0.68
CA LYS A 126 5.96 -14.92 2.13
C LYS A 126 4.90 -15.71 2.87
N LEU A 127 3.70 -15.84 2.30
CA LEU A 127 2.63 -16.60 2.93
C LEU A 127 2.77 -18.11 2.71
N GLY A 128 3.63 -18.55 1.80
CA GLY A 128 3.73 -19.97 1.40
C GLY A 128 2.48 -20.45 0.68
N ILE A 129 1.77 -19.57 -0.02
CA ILE A 129 0.49 -19.86 -0.71
C ILE A 129 0.66 -19.53 -2.19
N PRO A 130 0.93 -20.52 -3.05
CA PRO A 130 1.03 -20.32 -4.49
C PRO A 130 -0.23 -19.67 -5.07
N GLY A 131 -0.05 -18.65 -5.93
CA GLY A 131 -1.16 -17.95 -6.58
C GLY A 131 -1.95 -16.99 -5.67
N PHE A 132 -1.47 -16.74 -4.45
CA PHE A 132 -2.14 -15.83 -3.52
C PHE A 132 -2.24 -14.39 -4.05
N ASP A 133 -1.31 -13.96 -4.90
CA ASP A 133 -1.36 -12.67 -5.59
C ASP A 133 -2.68 -12.45 -6.34
N LYS A 134 -3.21 -13.49 -7.01
CA LYS A 134 -4.51 -13.43 -7.70
C LYS A 134 -5.67 -13.37 -6.71
N THR A 135 -5.61 -14.17 -5.64
CA THR A 135 -6.65 -14.19 -4.60
C THR A 135 -6.73 -12.84 -3.89
N PHE A 136 -5.58 -12.26 -3.57
CA PHE A 136 -5.44 -10.94 -2.98
C PHE A 136 -5.98 -9.84 -3.90
N LEU A 137 -5.66 -9.91 -5.20
CA LEU A 137 -6.19 -8.99 -6.20
C LEU A 137 -7.72 -9.04 -6.28
N GLN A 138 -8.28 -10.25 -6.39
CA GLN A 138 -9.73 -10.45 -6.54
C GLN A 138 -10.52 -10.03 -5.31
N ALA A 139 -9.92 -10.09 -4.11
CA ALA A 139 -10.55 -9.59 -2.90
C ALA A 139 -10.75 -8.07 -2.90
N ASN A 140 -10.03 -7.33 -3.76
CA ASN A 140 -9.99 -5.86 -3.79
C ASN A 140 -9.70 -5.22 -2.42
N ARG A 141 -8.86 -5.90 -1.62
CA ARG A 141 -8.41 -5.51 -0.28
C ARG A 141 -6.90 -5.31 -0.31
N SER A 142 -6.46 -4.39 -1.16
CA SER A 142 -5.05 -4.27 -1.50
C SER A 142 -4.24 -3.41 -0.54
N GLY A 143 -4.88 -2.52 0.21
CA GLY A 143 -4.26 -1.34 0.78
C GLY A 143 -3.77 -0.36 -0.29
N PHE A 144 -2.96 0.61 0.13
CA PHE A 144 -2.53 1.70 -0.74
C PHE A 144 -1.18 2.26 -0.33
N TYR A 145 -0.51 2.88 -1.30
CA TYR A 145 0.68 3.67 -1.06
C TYR A 145 0.34 5.14 -0.86
N ALA A 146 1.25 5.83 -0.16
CA ALA A 146 1.23 7.27 -0.04
C ALA A 146 2.64 7.85 -0.23
N GLN A 147 2.68 9.08 -0.72
CA GLN A 147 3.85 9.95 -0.69
C GLN A 147 3.87 10.80 0.58
N VAL A 148 5.04 11.31 0.94
CA VAL A 148 5.21 12.20 2.10
C VAL A 148 5.25 13.65 1.61
N LEU A 149 4.36 14.48 2.14
CA LEU A 149 4.30 15.93 1.88
C LEU A 149 5.06 16.72 2.95
N GLU A 150 4.99 16.27 4.21
CA GLU A 150 5.75 16.82 5.34
C GLU A 150 6.40 15.65 6.09
N GLU A 151 7.73 15.67 6.20
CA GLU A 151 8.47 14.69 7.00
C GLU A 151 8.19 14.88 8.49
N GLY A 152 8.28 13.80 9.27
CA GLY A 152 8.10 13.89 10.72
C GLY A 152 8.17 12.54 11.42
N GLU A 153 8.10 12.58 12.75
CA GLU A 153 8.04 11.36 13.55
C GLU A 153 6.64 10.77 13.57
N VAL A 154 6.58 9.45 13.43
CA VAL A 154 5.36 8.64 13.55
C VAL A 154 5.62 7.47 14.50
N ALA A 155 4.60 7.08 15.25
CA ALA A 155 4.65 5.96 16.18
C ALA A 155 3.35 5.14 16.15
N ALA A 156 3.46 3.87 16.55
CA ALA A 156 2.29 3.08 16.86
C ALA A 156 1.48 3.77 17.97
N GLY A 157 0.17 3.93 17.76
CA GLY A 157 -0.71 4.67 18.65
C GLY A 157 -1.16 6.02 18.08
N ASP A 158 -0.46 6.57 17.10
CA ASP A 158 -0.75 7.91 16.59
C ASP A 158 -2.14 8.02 15.96
N PRO A 159 -2.85 9.15 16.18
CA PRO A 159 -4.08 9.44 15.48
C PRO A 159 -3.78 9.67 14.00
N ILE A 160 -4.72 9.24 13.16
CA ILE A 160 -4.73 9.59 11.73
C ILE A 160 -5.94 10.46 11.46
N GLU A 161 -5.68 11.65 10.93
CA GLU A 161 -6.68 12.67 10.61
C GLU A 161 -6.66 12.96 9.11
N ARG A 162 -7.82 12.94 8.46
CA ARG A 162 -7.95 13.35 7.06
C ARG A 162 -8.09 14.87 7.02
N LEU A 163 -7.12 15.54 6.42
CA LEU A 163 -7.14 17.00 6.27
C LEU A 163 -7.89 17.44 5.02
N SER A 164 -7.81 16.66 3.95
CA SER A 164 -8.47 16.95 2.69
C SER A 164 -8.88 15.67 1.96
N ARG A 165 -9.90 15.82 1.12
CA ARG A 165 -10.32 14.80 0.15
C ARG A 165 -10.13 15.34 -1.26
N ASP A 166 -9.65 14.47 -2.15
CA ASP A 166 -9.51 14.83 -3.56
C ASP A 166 -10.88 15.13 -4.20
N PRO A 167 -11.03 16.21 -4.98
CA PRO A 167 -12.31 16.59 -5.57
C PRO A 167 -12.84 15.61 -6.63
N VAL A 168 -12.00 14.76 -7.23
CA VAL A 168 -12.47 13.67 -8.10
C VAL A 168 -13.16 12.59 -7.27
N GLY A 169 -12.76 12.43 -6.00
CA GLY A 169 -13.42 11.56 -5.03
C GLY A 169 -13.43 10.10 -5.44
N MET A 170 -12.36 9.63 -6.10
CA MET A 170 -12.25 8.24 -6.56
C MET A 170 -11.49 7.42 -5.51
N SER A 171 -12.17 6.44 -4.94
CA SER A 171 -11.64 5.57 -3.90
C SER A 171 -10.50 4.69 -4.41
N VAL A 172 -9.63 4.23 -3.50
CA VAL A 172 -8.57 3.26 -3.81
C VAL A 172 -9.18 2.01 -4.47
N ALA A 173 -10.33 1.54 -3.97
CA ALA A 173 -11.04 0.38 -4.51
C ALA A 173 -11.52 0.61 -5.95
N GLU A 174 -12.07 1.78 -6.26
CA GLU A 174 -12.48 2.16 -7.63
C GLU A 174 -11.28 2.25 -8.58
N VAL A 175 -10.19 2.88 -8.15
CA VAL A 175 -8.97 3.00 -8.97
C VAL A 175 -8.35 1.63 -9.23
N ASN A 176 -8.33 0.76 -8.22
CA ASN A 176 -7.84 -0.60 -8.37
C ASN A 176 -8.68 -1.41 -9.38
N ALA A 177 -10.01 -1.34 -9.28
CA ALA A 177 -10.93 -2.01 -10.19
C ALA A 177 -10.80 -1.48 -11.63
N ALA A 178 -10.69 -0.17 -11.80
CA ALA A 178 -10.54 0.47 -13.11
C ALA A 178 -9.29 0.01 -13.87
N LEU A 179 -8.23 -0.43 -13.20
CA LEU A 179 -7.00 -0.89 -13.87
C LEU A 179 -6.87 -2.40 -13.96
N LEU A 180 -7.23 -3.11 -12.88
CA LEU A 180 -6.88 -4.51 -12.70
C LEU A 180 -8.06 -5.48 -12.82
N LEU A 181 -9.29 -4.99 -12.70
CA LEU A 181 -10.50 -5.80 -12.70
C LEU A 181 -11.36 -5.45 -13.92
N ASP A 182 -12.30 -4.50 -13.77
CA ASP A 182 -13.38 -4.24 -14.71
C ASP A 182 -12.92 -3.49 -15.96
N LYS A 183 -11.95 -2.57 -15.81
CA LYS A 183 -11.38 -1.75 -16.91
C LYS A 183 -12.40 -0.93 -17.70
N GLU A 184 -13.44 -0.47 -17.02
CA GLU A 184 -14.46 0.40 -17.60
C GLU A 184 -13.86 1.73 -18.12
N PRO A 185 -14.08 2.10 -19.40
CA PRO A 185 -13.48 3.29 -20.00
C PRO A 185 -13.78 4.60 -19.25
N THR A 186 -14.99 4.74 -18.72
CA THR A 186 -15.41 5.93 -17.95
C THR A 186 -14.65 6.04 -16.62
N ALA A 187 -14.40 4.91 -15.95
CA ALA A 187 -13.60 4.86 -14.74
C ALA A 187 -12.13 5.17 -15.03
N ILE A 188 -11.59 4.68 -16.14
CA ILE A 188 -10.22 4.99 -16.59
C ILE A 188 -10.06 6.49 -16.86
N GLN A 189 -11.00 7.11 -17.60
CA GLN A 189 -10.98 8.56 -17.86
C GLN A 189 -11.09 9.38 -16.57
N ARG A 190 -11.93 8.95 -15.62
CA ARG A 190 -12.04 9.59 -14.31
C ARG A 190 -10.73 9.48 -13.52
N ALA A 191 -10.07 8.32 -13.53
CA ALA A 191 -8.79 8.12 -12.85
C ALA A 191 -7.68 9.04 -13.39
N LEU A 192 -7.66 9.34 -14.69
CA LEU A 192 -6.68 10.25 -15.29
C LEU A 192 -6.81 11.71 -14.81
N ARG A 193 -7.93 12.08 -14.18
CA ARG A 193 -8.13 13.41 -13.57
C ARG A 193 -7.47 13.54 -12.19
N LEU A 194 -7.05 12.43 -11.57
CA LEU A 194 -6.40 12.41 -10.25
C LEU A 194 -4.96 12.94 -10.37
N THR A 195 -4.68 14.11 -9.79
CA THR A 195 -3.35 14.74 -9.88
C THR A 195 -2.30 14.02 -9.04
N ALA A 196 -2.70 13.45 -7.90
CA ALA A 196 -1.83 12.70 -7.00
C ALA A 196 -1.53 11.26 -7.47
N LEU A 197 -2.19 10.80 -8.54
CA LEU A 197 -2.00 9.45 -9.07
C LEU A 197 -0.55 9.28 -9.55
N SER A 198 0.09 8.18 -9.15
CA SER A 198 1.48 7.95 -9.53
C SER A 198 1.69 7.89 -11.06
N PRO A 199 2.84 8.34 -11.58
CA PRO A 199 3.12 8.31 -13.01
C PRO A 199 3.02 6.91 -13.63
N GLU A 200 3.40 5.87 -12.88
CA GLU A 200 3.28 4.48 -13.33
C GLU A 200 1.81 4.09 -13.57
N TRP A 201 0.91 4.39 -12.63
CA TRP A 201 -0.51 4.11 -12.77
C TRP A 201 -1.14 4.93 -13.89
N ARG A 202 -0.80 6.21 -13.99
CA ARG A 202 -1.24 7.09 -15.09
C ARG A 202 -0.87 6.52 -16.45
N ALA A 203 0.40 6.14 -16.67
CA ALA A 203 0.87 5.58 -17.93
C ALA A 203 0.13 4.26 -18.29
N ARG A 204 -0.22 3.44 -17.30
CA ARG A 204 -0.98 2.21 -17.52
C ARG A 204 -2.42 2.48 -17.93
N PHE A 205 -3.08 3.49 -17.35
CA PHE A 205 -4.41 3.92 -17.78
C PHE A 205 -4.42 4.50 -19.20
N GLU A 206 -3.46 5.37 -19.53
CA GLU A 206 -3.30 5.93 -20.89
C GLU A 206 -3.10 4.82 -21.94
N LYS A 207 -2.32 3.79 -21.59
CA LYS A 207 -2.12 2.61 -22.45
C LYS A 207 -3.40 1.78 -22.65
N LEU A 208 -4.34 1.79 -21.72
CA LEU A 208 -5.63 1.11 -21.91
C LEU A 208 -6.54 1.87 -22.87
N LEU A 209 -6.56 3.21 -22.80
CA LEU A 209 -7.37 4.04 -23.71
C LEU A 209 -6.87 4.03 -25.15
N THR A 210 -5.58 3.80 -25.37
CA THR A 210 -5.00 3.68 -26.72
C THR A 210 -5.22 2.31 -27.36
N ARG A 211 -5.73 1.33 -26.60
CA ARG A 211 -6.01 -0.04 -27.06
C ARG A 211 -7.51 -0.33 -27.22
N ALA A 212 -8.36 0.56 -26.73
CA ALA A 212 -9.82 0.51 -26.87
C ALA A 212 -10.24 1.21 -28.17
#